data_AF-A0A318RBX5-F1
#
_entry.id   AF-A0A318RBX5-F1
#
_cell.length_a   1.000
_cell.length_b   1.000
_cell.length_c   1.000
_cell.angle_alpha   90.00
_cell.angle_beta   90.00
_cell.angle_gamma   90.00
#
_symmetry.space_group_name_H-M   'P 1'
#
loop_
_entity.id
_entity.type
_entity.pdbx_description
1 polymer ?
#
loop_
_entity_poly.entity_id
_entity_poly.type
_entity_poly.pdbx_seq_one_letter_code
_entity_poly.pdbx_strand_id
1 'polypeptide(L)'
;MKAVVMECCIRVCATPARFLAFRHDAERLASAAFSGRTRRSSATVDAGPRLLLRQWHMLNDLTRLGEPQCRELCLAFAGNPARVTPAKLEALSRDILATLDTSTVETSTETVPWILTLTTDVDAAYRRQMTDRHPTLHTSASTAPGDVTRFKTLATQEVMQ
;
A
#
# COMPACT_ATOMS: atom_id res chain seq x y z
N MET A 1 -4.32 15.69 18.51
CA MET A 1 -3.30 14.64 18.35
C MET A 1 -2.95 14.51 16.87
N LYS A 2 -1.66 14.46 16.52
CA LYS A 2 -1.20 14.24 15.15
C LYS A 2 -1.47 12.78 14.76
N ALA A 3 -1.99 12.56 13.56
CA ALA A 3 -2.17 11.19 13.05
C ALA A 3 -0.80 10.55 12.79
N VAL A 4 -0.63 9.30 13.22
CA VAL A 4 0.55 8.50 12.86
C VAL A 4 0.30 7.88 11.49
N VAL A 5 1.36 7.79 10.70
CA VAL A 5 1.37 7.19 9.38
C VAL A 5 2.39 6.05 9.38
N MET A 6 1.96 4.87 8.92
CA MET A 6 2.79 3.66 8.85
C MET A 6 2.58 2.95 7.52
N GLU A 7 3.60 2.24 7.05
CA GLU A 7 3.58 1.51 5.78
C GLU A 7 4.12 0.10 5.94
N CYS A 8 3.44 -0.86 5.30
CA CYS A 8 3.90 -2.23 5.10
C CYS A 8 4.08 -2.44 3.60
N CYS A 9 5.33 -2.53 3.14
CA CYS A 9 5.65 -2.87 1.76
C CYS A 9 6.18 -4.30 1.68
N ILE A 10 5.57 -5.11 0.82
CA ILE A 10 5.98 -6.48 0.57
C ILE A 10 6.31 -6.60 -0.91
N ARG A 11 7.60 -6.78 -1.20
CA ARG A 11 8.06 -7.17 -2.53
C ARG A 11 7.92 -8.66 -2.67
N VAL A 12 7.33 -9.11 -3.75
CA VAL A 12 7.19 -10.53 -4.08
C VAL A 12 7.60 -10.75 -5.52
N CYS A 13 8.14 -11.92 -5.83
CA CYS A 13 8.24 -12.37 -7.20
C CYS A 13 7.41 -13.64 -7.37
N ALA A 14 6.40 -13.58 -8.23
CA ALA A 14 5.42 -14.65 -8.37
C ALA A 14 4.80 -14.64 -9.77
N THR A 15 4.13 -15.73 -10.15
CA THR A 15 3.27 -15.74 -11.33
C THR A 15 2.17 -14.67 -11.22
N PRO A 16 1.66 -14.15 -12.35
CA PRO A 16 0.62 -13.13 -12.32
C PRO A 16 -0.61 -13.49 -11.50
N ALA A 17 -1.07 -14.75 -11.62
CA ALA A 17 -2.22 -15.24 -10.87
C ALA A 17 -1.94 -15.27 -9.36
N ARG A 18 -0.76 -15.76 -8.94
CA ARG A 18 -0.39 -15.84 -7.53
C ARG A 18 -0.23 -14.47 -6.90
N PHE A 19 0.36 -13.51 -7.63
CA PHE A 19 0.44 -12.11 -7.17
C PHE A 19 -0.94 -11.48 -6.96
N LEU A 20 -1.89 -11.70 -7.88
CA LEU A 20 -3.25 -11.16 -7.77
C LEU A 20 -3.99 -11.73 -6.56
N ALA A 21 -3.88 -13.04 -6.31
CA ALA A 21 -4.44 -13.69 -5.14
C ALA A 21 -3.83 -13.13 -3.84
N PHE A 22 -2.49 -13.05 -3.79
CA PHE A 22 -1.77 -12.43 -2.68
C PHE A 22 -2.25 -11.00 -2.39
N ARG A 23 -2.36 -10.15 -3.42
CA ARG A 23 -2.83 -8.76 -3.26
C ARG A 23 -4.24 -8.72 -2.69
N HIS A 24 -5.15 -9.53 -3.22
CA HIS A 24 -6.53 -9.57 -2.76
C HIS A 24 -6.61 -9.97 -1.27
N ASP A 25 -5.87 -11.00 -0.86
CA ASP A 25 -5.84 -11.42 0.54
C ASP A 25 -5.18 -10.37 1.44
N ALA A 26 -4.10 -9.75 0.98
CA ALA A 26 -3.42 -8.70 1.73
C ALA A 26 -4.33 -7.48 1.98
N GLU A 27 -5.08 -7.04 0.97
CA GLU A 27 -6.05 -5.94 1.09
C GLU A 27 -7.23 -6.30 1.99
N ARG A 28 -7.71 -7.54 1.92
CA ARG A 28 -8.75 -8.07 2.81
C ARG A 28 -8.28 -8.10 4.26
N LEU A 29 -7.08 -8.64 4.54
CA LEU A 29 -6.48 -8.69 5.86
C LEU A 29 -6.21 -7.28 6.42
N ALA A 30 -5.70 -6.37 5.60
CA ALA A 30 -5.49 -4.98 5.97
C ALA A 30 -6.81 -4.28 6.36
N SER A 31 -7.89 -4.61 5.66
CA SER A 31 -9.24 -4.10 5.96
C SER A 31 -9.79 -4.62 7.28
N ALA A 32 -9.56 -5.90 7.59
CA ALA A 32 -9.95 -6.50 8.85
C ALA A 32 -9.13 -5.96 10.03
N ALA A 33 -7.80 -5.81 9.85
CA ALA A 33 -6.91 -5.36 10.91
C ALA A 33 -7.19 -3.91 11.33
N PHE A 34 -7.38 -3.00 10.38
CA PHE A 34 -7.52 -1.57 10.64
C PHE A 34 -8.94 -1.06 10.32
N SER A 35 -9.87 -1.29 11.24
CA SER A 35 -11.27 -0.88 11.12
C SER A 35 -11.53 0.57 11.60
N GLY A 36 -12.69 1.12 11.21
CA GLY A 36 -13.21 2.39 11.69
C GLY A 36 -12.59 3.62 11.02
N ARG A 37 -12.11 4.58 11.81
CA ARG A 37 -11.60 5.89 11.33
C ARG A 37 -10.14 5.86 10.83
N THR A 38 -9.54 4.69 10.67
CA THR A 38 -8.18 4.57 10.11
C THR A 38 -8.24 4.72 8.60
N ARG A 39 -7.56 5.73 8.06
CA ARG A 39 -7.40 5.89 6.61
C ARG A 39 -6.40 4.87 6.10
N ARG A 40 -6.67 4.33 4.93
CA ARG A 40 -5.86 3.26 4.31
C ARG A 40 -5.67 3.56 2.83
N SER A 41 -4.52 3.14 2.30
CA SER A 41 -4.23 3.21 0.87
C SER A 41 -3.39 2.00 0.48
N SER A 42 -3.60 1.52 -0.74
CA SER A 42 -2.90 0.39 -1.35
C SER A 42 -2.28 0.88 -2.65
N ALA A 43 -1.02 0.54 -2.89
CA ALA A 43 -0.31 0.86 -4.11
C ALA A 43 0.52 -0.35 -4.56
N THR A 44 0.58 -0.56 -5.87
CA THR A 44 1.48 -1.54 -6.48
C THR A 44 2.55 -0.81 -7.28
N VAL A 45 3.81 -1.16 -7.05
CA VAL A 45 4.95 -0.60 -7.77
C VAL A 45 5.66 -1.74 -8.49
N ASP A 46 6.03 -1.53 -9.75
CA ASP A 46 6.90 -2.48 -10.44
C ASP A 46 8.26 -2.47 -9.75
N ALA A 47 8.66 -3.63 -9.24
CA ALA A 47 9.89 -3.77 -8.50
C ALA A 47 10.94 -4.33 -9.47
N GLY A 48 12.12 -3.71 -9.52
CA GLY A 48 13.25 -4.18 -10.31
C GLY A 48 14.24 -5.16 -9.63
N PRO A 49 13.91 -6.03 -8.64
CA PRO A 49 14.93 -6.83 -7.99
C PRO A 49 15.26 -8.09 -8.81
N ARG A 50 16.43 -8.05 -9.47
CA ARG A 50 17.08 -9.25 -10.03
C ARG A 50 17.24 -10.38 -9.00
N LEU A 51 17.34 -10.05 -7.71
CA LEU A 51 17.52 -11.02 -6.63
C LEU A 51 16.29 -11.93 -6.46
N LEU A 52 15.09 -11.37 -6.30
CA LEU A 52 13.87 -12.16 -6.10
C LEU A 52 13.52 -12.96 -7.36
N LEU A 53 13.76 -12.39 -8.54
CA LEU A 53 13.63 -13.10 -9.80
C LEU A 53 14.54 -14.33 -9.86
N ARG A 54 15.83 -14.14 -9.54
CA ARG A 54 16.79 -15.25 -9.49
C ARG A 54 16.38 -16.31 -8.48
N GLN A 55 15.97 -15.90 -7.29
CA GLN A 55 15.52 -16.84 -6.25
C GLN A 55 14.27 -17.60 -6.69
N TRP A 56 13.34 -16.94 -7.38
CA TRP A 56 12.15 -17.60 -7.90
C TRP A 56 12.54 -18.68 -8.93
N HIS A 57 13.41 -18.38 -9.89
CA HIS A 57 13.89 -19.38 -10.86
C HIS A 57 14.66 -20.55 -10.23
N MET A 58 15.32 -20.34 -9.08
CA MET A 58 15.98 -21.42 -8.35
C MET A 58 14.99 -22.35 -7.64
N LEU A 59 13.82 -21.86 -7.26
CA LEU A 59 12.84 -22.57 -6.45
C LEU A 59 11.66 -23.13 -7.26
N ASN A 60 11.51 -22.71 -8.51
CA ASN A 60 10.31 -22.96 -9.31
C ASN A 60 10.65 -23.44 -10.73
N ASP A 61 9.75 -24.25 -11.29
CA ASP A 61 9.83 -24.71 -12.67
C ASP A 61 9.17 -23.70 -13.61
N LEU A 62 10.00 -22.95 -14.33
CA LEU A 62 9.59 -21.95 -15.32
C LEU A 62 8.72 -22.55 -16.43
N THR A 63 9.03 -23.77 -16.89
CA THR A 63 8.30 -24.39 -18.01
C THR A 63 6.86 -24.72 -17.64
N ARG A 64 6.62 -24.96 -16.36
CA ARG A 64 5.34 -25.33 -15.80
C ARG A 64 4.52 -24.14 -15.31
N LEU A 65 5.18 -23.15 -14.71
CA LEU A 65 4.54 -21.99 -14.07
C LEU A 65 4.47 -20.75 -14.97
N GLY A 66 5.30 -20.68 -16.01
CA GLY A 66 5.45 -19.50 -16.85
C GLY A 66 6.27 -18.39 -16.18
N GLU A 67 6.41 -17.27 -16.89
CA GLU A 67 7.24 -16.14 -16.45
C GLU A 67 6.67 -15.47 -15.18
N PRO A 68 7.51 -15.23 -14.15
CA PRO A 68 7.10 -14.50 -12.97
C PRO A 68 7.11 -12.98 -13.22
N GLN A 69 6.45 -12.25 -12.33
CA GLN A 69 6.58 -10.81 -12.19
C GLN A 69 7.09 -10.47 -10.79
N CYS A 70 8.00 -9.51 -10.69
CA CYS A 70 8.43 -8.98 -9.40
C CYS A 70 7.75 -7.64 -9.14
N ARG A 71 6.93 -7.56 -8.09
CA ARG A 71 6.15 -6.37 -7.75
C ARG A 71 6.18 -6.10 -6.26
N GLU A 72 6.05 -4.83 -5.89
CA GLU A 72 5.91 -4.37 -4.52
C GLU A 72 4.46 -3.98 -4.26
N LEU A 73 3.85 -4.57 -3.23
CA LEU A 73 2.58 -4.12 -2.67
C LEU A 73 2.86 -3.30 -1.42
N CYS A 74 2.47 -2.02 -1.43
CA CYS A 74 2.56 -1.14 -0.28
C CYS A 74 1.17 -0.85 0.29
N LEU A 75 0.99 -1.17 1.57
CA LEU A 75 -0.21 -0.94 2.35
C LEU A 75 0.09 0.10 3.42
N ALA A 76 -0.58 1.23 3.32
CA ALA A 76 -0.30 2.38 4.16
C ALA A 76 -1.52 2.75 5.03
N PHE A 77 -1.25 3.13 6.27
CA PHE A 77 -2.25 3.36 7.32
C PHE A 77 -2.00 4.71 7.99
N ALA A 78 -3.05 5.53 8.12
CA ALA A 78 -2.99 6.80 8.82
C ALA A 78 -4.13 6.91 9.85
N GLY A 79 -3.80 7.19 11.12
CA GLY A 79 -4.82 7.25 12.16
C GLY A 79 -4.30 7.62 13.55
N ASN A 80 -5.14 7.38 14.56
CA ASN A 80 -4.79 7.62 15.96
C ASN A 80 -3.69 6.64 16.41
N PRO A 81 -2.63 7.09 17.10
CA PRO A 81 -1.55 6.22 17.60
C PRO A 81 -2.02 5.08 18.50
N ALA A 82 -3.15 5.22 19.20
CA ALA A 82 -3.75 4.14 20.00
C ALA A 82 -4.36 3.01 19.14
N ARG A 83 -4.58 3.24 17.85
CA ARG A 83 -5.19 2.27 16.91
C ARG A 83 -4.22 1.80 15.83
N VAL A 84 -3.28 2.65 15.45
CA VAL A 84 -2.22 2.38 14.47
C VAL A 84 -0.90 2.27 15.22
N THR A 85 -0.55 1.04 15.59
CA THR A 85 0.64 0.72 16.39
C THR A 85 1.61 -0.14 15.59
N PRO A 86 2.93 -0.08 15.88
CA PRO A 86 3.92 -0.92 15.20
C PRO A 86 3.63 -2.41 15.37
N ALA A 87 3.28 -2.84 16.59
CA ALA A 87 2.93 -4.24 16.89
C ALA A 87 1.77 -4.78 16.04
N LYS A 88 0.80 -3.91 15.71
CA LYS A 88 -0.34 -4.27 14.86
C LYS A 88 0.04 -4.35 13.38
N LEU A 89 0.95 -3.48 12.94
CA LEU A 89 1.53 -3.54 11.60
C LEU A 89 2.36 -4.82 11.40
N GLU A 90 3.17 -5.19 12.41
CA GLU A 90 3.93 -6.44 12.43
C GLU A 90 3.04 -7.69 12.48
N ALA A 91 1.96 -7.65 13.27
CA ALA A 91 0.99 -8.75 13.28
C ALA A 91 0.33 -8.91 11.90
N LEU A 92 -0.12 -7.81 11.31
CA LEU A 92 -0.68 -7.82 9.95
C LEU A 92 0.33 -8.34 8.92
N SER A 93 1.60 -7.93 8.97
CA SER A 93 2.58 -8.39 7.99
C SER A 93 2.82 -9.89 8.08
N ARG A 94 2.84 -10.47 9.29
CA ARG A 94 2.90 -11.93 9.47
C ARG A 94 1.67 -12.62 8.89
N ASP A 95 0.47 -12.12 9.17
CA ASP A 95 -0.78 -12.68 8.64
C ASP A 95 -0.81 -12.65 7.11
N ILE A 96 -0.33 -11.55 6.51
CA ILE A 96 -0.23 -11.41 5.05
C ILE A 96 0.79 -12.39 4.48
N LEU A 97 1.98 -12.50 5.08
CA LEU A 97 3.03 -13.40 4.59
C LEU A 97 2.62 -14.88 4.68
N ALA A 98 1.83 -15.27 5.69
CA ALA A 98 1.29 -16.63 5.80
C ALA A 98 0.39 -17.02 4.60
N THR A 99 -0.21 -16.05 3.90
CA THR A 99 -0.99 -16.31 2.67
C THR A 99 -0.11 -16.77 1.50
N LEU A 100 1.17 -16.40 1.49
CA LEU A 100 2.13 -16.86 0.49
C LEU A 100 2.51 -18.32 0.70
N ASP A 101 2.56 -18.78 1.95
CA ASP A 101 2.85 -20.17 2.32
C ASP A 101 1.64 -21.10 2.11
N THR A 102 0.42 -20.56 2.22
CA THR A 102 -0.81 -21.34 2.06
C THR A 102 -1.17 -21.44 0.57
N SER A 103 -0.74 -22.51 -0.10
CA SER A 103 -1.06 -22.81 -1.49
C SER A 103 -2.47 -23.44 -1.57
N THR A 104 -3.47 -22.67 -2.02
CA THR A 104 -4.87 -23.13 -2.14
C THR A 104 -5.33 -23.37 -3.58
N VAL A 105 -4.43 -23.26 -4.57
CA VAL A 105 -4.79 -23.49 -5.98
C VAL A 105 -3.97 -24.66 -6.52
N GLU A 106 -4.73 -25.62 -7.06
CA GLU A 106 -4.39 -27.00 -7.37
C GLU A 106 -3.10 -27.17 -8.20
N THR A 107 -2.38 -28.27 -7.91
CA THR A 107 -1.32 -28.91 -8.72
C THR A 107 -0.01 -28.16 -8.98
N SER A 108 0.15 -26.92 -8.52
CA SER A 108 1.44 -26.22 -8.58
C SER A 108 1.75 -25.40 -7.34
N THR A 109 2.48 -25.98 -6.39
CA THR A 109 3.04 -25.26 -5.23
C THR A 109 4.18 -24.36 -5.69
N GLU A 110 3.82 -23.22 -6.28
CA GLU A 110 4.75 -22.12 -6.52
C GLU A 110 5.31 -21.62 -5.19
N THR A 111 6.64 -21.52 -5.10
CA THR A 111 7.34 -20.93 -3.95
C THR A 111 7.62 -19.46 -4.23
N VAL A 112 7.02 -18.57 -3.45
CA VAL A 112 7.07 -17.11 -3.68
C VAL A 112 8.11 -16.46 -2.76
N PRO A 113 9.31 -16.08 -3.26
CA PRO A 113 10.26 -15.32 -2.47
C PRO A 113 9.77 -13.89 -2.28
N TRP A 114 10.04 -13.33 -1.09
CA TRP A 114 9.55 -12.01 -0.70
C TRP A 114 10.56 -11.22 0.14
N ILE A 115 10.39 -9.89 0.16
CA ILE A 115 11.09 -8.96 1.06
C ILE A 115 10.04 -8.08 1.74
N LEU A 116 10.06 -8.06 3.07
CA LEU A 116 9.21 -7.20 3.89
C LEU A 116 9.97 -5.92 4.27
N THR A 117 9.32 -4.77 4.13
CA THR A 117 9.76 -3.49 4.69
C THR A 117 8.62 -2.90 5.49
N LEU A 118 8.84 -2.71 6.79
CA LEU A 118 7.92 -2.01 7.68
C LEU A 118 8.48 -0.63 7.96
N THR A 119 7.65 0.40 7.84
CA THR A 119 8.07 1.77 8.12
C THR A 119 7.11 2.43 9.09
N THR A 120 7.68 2.86 10.21
CA THR A 120 6.98 3.53 11.32
C THR A 120 7.69 4.84 11.62
N ASP A 121 6.93 5.91 11.83
CA ASP A 121 7.45 7.25 12.17
C ASP A 121 8.54 7.74 11.19
N VAL A 122 8.04 8.18 10.05
CA VAL A 122 8.82 8.46 8.84
C VAL A 122 9.63 9.75 8.94
N ASP A 123 10.93 9.66 8.65
CA ASP A 123 11.79 10.82 8.40
C ASP A 123 11.19 11.70 7.27
N ALA A 124 11.70 12.92 7.13
CA ALA A 124 11.13 13.87 6.17
C ALA A 124 11.26 13.41 4.69
N ALA A 125 12.26 12.59 4.35
CA ALA A 125 12.50 12.10 3.00
C ALA A 125 11.54 10.95 2.67
N TYR A 126 11.37 9.99 3.57
CA TYR A 126 10.44 8.88 3.38
C TYR A 126 8.98 9.37 3.36
N ARG A 127 8.65 10.40 4.15
CA ARG A 127 7.32 11.04 4.09
C ARG A 127 6.94 11.49 2.69
N ARG A 128 7.88 12.04 1.91
CA ARG A 128 7.61 12.49 0.55
C ARG A 128 7.30 11.31 -0.36
N GLN A 129 8.16 10.29 -0.36
CA GLN A 129 7.93 9.06 -1.13
C GLN A 129 6.59 8.39 -0.81
N MET A 130 6.26 8.33 0.48
CA MET A 130 4.99 7.78 0.95
C MET A 130 3.79 8.64 0.53
N THR A 131 3.94 9.97 0.51
CA THR A 131 2.89 10.89 0.04
C THR A 131 2.64 10.72 -1.45
N ASP A 132 3.70 10.62 -2.25
CA ASP A 132 3.62 10.43 -3.70
C ASP A 132 2.95 9.08 -4.03
N ARG A 133 3.27 8.03 -3.27
CA ARG A 133 2.68 6.69 -3.41
C ARG A 133 1.23 6.63 -2.91
N HIS A 134 0.89 7.40 -1.88
CA HIS A 134 -0.42 7.37 -1.21
C HIS A 134 -1.03 8.77 -1.03
N PRO A 135 -1.40 9.47 -2.12
CA PRO A 135 -1.90 10.85 -2.04
C PRO A 135 -3.20 10.98 -1.24
N THR A 136 -4.00 9.92 -1.17
CA THR A 136 -5.28 9.86 -0.45
C THR A 136 -5.13 9.76 1.08
N LEU A 137 -3.95 9.44 1.61
CA LEU A 137 -3.72 9.35 3.06
C LEU A 137 -3.53 10.69 3.74
N HIS A 138 -3.12 11.71 2.97
CA HIS A 138 -2.75 13.03 3.48
C HIS A 138 -3.84 14.09 3.23
N THR A 139 -4.90 13.76 2.51
CA THR A 139 -5.95 14.67 2.03
C THR A 139 -7.04 15.01 3.04
N SER A 140 -6.80 14.91 4.36
CA SER A 140 -7.75 15.47 5.34
C SER A 140 -7.08 16.01 6.61
N ALA A 141 -6.84 17.32 6.60
CA ALA A 141 -7.21 18.28 7.66
C ALA A 141 -6.97 19.74 7.19
N SER A 142 -7.79 20.23 6.25
CA SER A 142 -8.14 21.66 6.19
C SER A 142 -9.50 21.79 5.50
N THR A 143 -10.55 21.61 6.27
CA THR A 143 -11.86 22.17 5.96
C THR A 143 -12.44 22.57 7.31
N ALA A 144 -11.93 23.66 7.85
CA ALA A 144 -12.69 24.41 8.84
C ALA A 144 -13.87 25.07 8.10
N PRO A 145 -15.10 24.98 8.62
CA PRO A 145 -16.24 25.66 8.03
C PRO A 145 -16.18 27.14 8.43
N GLY A 146 -16.26 28.02 7.43
CA GLY A 146 -16.65 29.41 7.59
C GLY A 146 -15.59 30.35 8.14
N ASP A 147 -14.84 30.99 7.24
CA ASP A 147 -14.73 32.43 7.38
C ASP A 147 -15.04 33.09 6.03
N VAL A 148 -16.11 33.86 6.05
CA VAL A 148 -16.69 34.54 4.90
C VAL A 148 -15.86 35.79 4.65
N THR A 149 -14.78 35.67 3.87
CA THR A 149 -14.12 36.86 3.32
C THR A 149 -14.78 37.20 1.99
N ARG A 150 -15.90 37.93 2.13
CA ARG A 150 -16.43 38.93 1.20
C ARG A 150 -15.42 39.33 0.10
N PHE A 151 -15.56 38.78 -1.10
CA PHE A 151 -15.16 39.52 -2.29
C PHE A 151 -16.37 40.32 -2.74
N LYS A 152 -16.37 41.61 -2.37
CA LYS A 152 -17.25 42.58 -2.99
C LYS A 152 -16.77 42.80 -4.43
N THR A 153 -17.71 42.52 -5.32
CA THR A 153 -17.81 42.89 -6.73
C THR A 153 -17.39 44.34 -6.97
N LEU A 154 -16.64 44.57 -8.05
CA LEU A 154 -16.88 45.71 -8.92
C LEU A 154 -17.01 45.16 -10.34
N ALA A 155 -18.25 45.15 -10.79
CA ALA A 155 -18.62 44.96 -12.18
C ALA A 155 -18.29 46.25 -12.93
N THR A 156 -17.77 46.11 -14.13
CA THR A 156 -18.13 47.00 -15.23
C THR A 156 -18.43 46.13 -16.43
N GLN A 157 -19.72 45.98 -16.68
CA GLN A 157 -20.28 45.50 -17.93
C GLN A 157 -20.41 46.71 -18.87
N GLU A 158 -20.66 46.40 -20.14
CA GLU A 158 -21.11 47.26 -21.24
C GLU A 158 -20.03 47.68 -22.24
N VAL A 159 -20.23 47.61 -23.56
CA VAL A 159 -21.35 47.16 -24.43
C VAL A 159 -20.75 47.04 -25.84
N MET A 160 -21.35 46.17 -26.68
CA MET A 160 -21.07 46.08 -28.12
C MET A 160 -21.32 47.42 -28.83
N GLN A 161 -20.42 47.81 -29.73
CA GLN A 161 -20.74 48.25 -31.09
C GLN A 161 -19.67 47.75 -32.05
#